data_AF-A0A547PEF1-F1
#
_entry.id   AF-A0A547PEF1-F1
#
_cell.length_a   1.000
_cell.length_b   1.000
_cell.length_c   1.000
_cell.angle_alpha   90.00
_cell.angle_beta   90.00
_cell.angle_gamma   90.00
#
_symmetry.space_group_name_H-M   'P 1'
#
loop_
_entity.id
_entity.type
_entity.pdbx_description
1 polymer ?
#
loop_
_entity_poly.entity_id
_entity_poly.type
_entity_poly.pdbx_seq_one_letter_code
_entity_poly.pdbx_strand_id
1 'polypeptide(L)'
;MGDGAYNKLQHELCVGMGFCGGLADGKPSHVDDFIPEGGVVTVDQFIQLLFQAEGDGYPANYDAKQSPQYEELKRIFVEQMGAVSVNASRLKWDV
;
A
#
# COMPACT_ATOMS: atom_id res chain seq x y z
N MET A 1 7.81 -16.14 3.93
CA MET A 1 6.42 -16.60 4.14
C MET A 1 5.59 -15.34 4.17
N GLY A 2 5.00 -15.01 3.04
CA GLY A 2 4.09 -13.88 2.93
C GLY A 2 2.81 -14.16 3.72
N ASP A 3 2.12 -13.10 4.12
CA ASP A 3 0.93 -13.22 4.94
C ASP A 3 -0.32 -13.29 4.04
N GLY A 4 -1.20 -14.28 4.25
CA GLY A 4 -2.48 -14.34 3.55
C GLY A 4 -3.34 -13.09 3.78
N ALA A 5 -3.11 -12.36 4.87
CA ALA A 5 -3.68 -11.04 5.12
C ALA A 5 -3.22 -9.99 4.08
N TYR A 6 -1.95 -10.03 3.67
CA TYR A 6 -1.43 -9.08 2.69
C TYR A 6 -2.01 -9.33 1.29
N ASN A 7 -2.15 -10.60 0.90
CA ASN A 7 -2.81 -10.95 -0.37
C ASN A 7 -4.28 -10.45 -0.39
N LYS A 8 -5.00 -10.54 0.74
CA LYS A 8 -6.36 -9.98 0.86
C LYS A 8 -6.36 -8.46 0.81
N LEU A 9 -5.43 -7.81 1.53
CA LEU A 9 -5.24 -6.36 1.47
C LEU A 9 -5.04 -5.90 0.02
N GLN A 10 -4.14 -6.56 -0.72
CA GLN A 10 -3.91 -6.23 -2.12
C GLN A 10 -5.13 -6.45 -2.99
N HIS A 11 -5.89 -7.51 -2.75
CA HIS A 11 -7.14 -7.74 -3.47
C HIS A 11 -8.14 -6.59 -3.25
N GLU A 12 -8.37 -6.18 -2.00
CA GLU A 12 -9.29 -5.08 -1.68
C GLU A 12 -8.82 -3.74 -2.26
N LEU A 13 -7.52 -3.44 -2.17
CA LEU A 13 -6.96 -2.20 -2.70
C LEU A 13 -7.01 -2.16 -4.22
N CYS A 14 -6.53 -3.20 -4.89
CA CYS A 14 -6.47 -3.25 -6.36
C CYS A 14 -7.86 -3.44 -6.98
N VAL A 15 -8.58 -4.51 -6.61
CA VAL A 15 -9.88 -4.84 -7.24
C VAL A 15 -11.01 -3.99 -6.67
N GLY A 16 -11.02 -3.77 -5.36
CA GLY A 16 -12.08 -3.03 -4.68
C GLY A 16 -11.99 -1.52 -4.87
N MET A 17 -10.78 -0.96 -4.91
CA MET A 17 -10.56 0.49 -4.94
C MET A 17 -9.79 1.01 -6.16
N GLY A 18 -9.21 0.13 -6.98
CA GLY A 18 -8.45 0.50 -8.18
C GLY A 18 -6.98 0.84 -7.93
N PHE A 19 -6.46 0.65 -6.70
CA PHE A 19 -5.07 0.91 -6.34
C PHE A 19 -4.18 -0.32 -6.61
N CYS A 20 -3.98 -0.63 -7.90
CA CYS A 20 -3.21 -1.79 -8.35
C CYS A 20 -1.73 -1.48 -8.60
N GLY A 21 -1.32 -0.23 -8.46
CA GLY A 21 -0.11 0.29 -9.06
C GLY A 21 -0.33 0.80 -10.48
N GLY A 22 0.56 1.68 -10.91
CA GLY A 22 0.45 2.40 -12.18
C GLY A 22 1.78 2.51 -12.90
N LEU A 23 2.03 3.69 -13.48
CA LEU A 23 3.29 4.05 -14.08
C LEU A 23 3.97 5.12 -13.23
N ALA A 24 5.04 4.74 -12.52
CA ALA A 24 5.94 5.68 -11.87
C ALA A 24 7.19 5.86 -12.75
N ASP A 25 7.47 7.11 -13.15
CA ASP A 25 8.59 7.44 -14.04
C ASP A 25 8.60 6.63 -15.35
N GLY A 26 7.40 6.37 -15.90
CA GLY A 26 7.23 5.61 -17.14
C GLY A 26 7.49 4.10 -17.03
N LYS A 27 7.62 3.56 -15.81
CA LYS A 27 7.78 2.12 -15.55
C LYS A 27 6.60 1.57 -14.75
N PRO A 28 6.17 0.32 -15.01
CA PRO A 28 5.21 -0.35 -14.14
C PRO A 28 5.72 -0.36 -12.70
N SER A 29 4.87 0.04 -11.77
CA SER A 29 5.18 0.11 -10.35
C SER A 29 4.10 -0.56 -9.52
N HIS A 30 4.51 -1.26 -8.46
CA HIS A 30 3.62 -1.84 -7.47
C HIS A 30 4.06 -1.40 -6.06
N VAL A 31 3.14 -1.35 -5.10
CA VAL A 31 3.47 -0.90 -3.73
C VAL A 31 4.55 -1.77 -3.07
N ASP A 32 4.67 -3.04 -3.46
CA ASP A 32 5.75 -3.95 -3.03
C ASP A 32 7.15 -3.45 -3.34
N ASP A 33 7.32 -2.70 -4.43
CA ASP A 33 8.61 -2.17 -4.90
C ASP A 33 9.15 -1.09 -3.95
N PHE A 34 8.26 -0.46 -3.16
CA PHE A 34 8.60 0.62 -2.24
C PHE A 34 8.60 0.20 -0.77
N ILE A 35 8.07 -0.99 -0.46
CA ILE A 35 8.06 -1.52 0.91
C ILE A 35 9.49 -1.94 1.30
N PRO A 36 10.01 -1.44 2.44
CA PRO A 36 11.35 -1.78 2.90
C PRO A 36 11.49 -3.28 3.19
N GLU A 37 12.70 -3.83 3.07
CA GLU A 37 12.96 -5.26 3.30
C GLU A 37 12.72 -5.70 4.75
N GLY A 38 12.76 -4.75 5.70
CA GLY A 38 12.55 -5.02 7.12
C GLY A 38 12.18 -3.76 7.90
N GLY A 39 11.86 -3.95 9.18
CA GLY A 39 11.41 -2.89 10.08
C GLY A 39 9.90 -2.86 10.23
N VAL A 40 9.38 -1.75 10.75
CA VAL A 40 7.94 -1.54 10.98
C VAL A 40 7.43 -0.53 9.96
N VAL A 41 6.34 -0.88 9.28
CA VAL A 41 5.58 -0.01 8.38
C VAL A 41 4.28 0.36 9.07
N THR A 42 4.02 1.66 9.20
CA THR A 42 2.74 2.17 9.71
C THR A 42 1.72 2.27 8.59
N VAL A 43 0.44 2.32 8.93
CA VAL A 43 -0.64 2.52 7.95
C VAL A 43 -0.45 3.82 7.16
N ASP A 44 -0.08 4.91 7.81
CA ASP A 44 0.22 6.19 7.16
C ASP A 44 1.34 6.05 6.13
N GLN A 45 2.43 5.35 6.50
CA GLN A 45 3.54 5.10 5.60
C GLN A 45 3.14 4.19 4.45
N PHE A 46 2.39 3.12 4.72
CA PHE A 46 1.92 2.21 3.68
C PHE A 46 1.06 2.93 2.64
N ILE A 47 0.11 3.78 3.08
CA ILE A 47 -0.74 4.55 2.15
C ILE A 47 0.10 5.53 1.33
N GLN A 48 1.12 6.14 1.92
CA GLN A 48 2.05 6.99 1.17
C GLN A 48 2.77 6.19 0.06
N LEU A 49 3.25 5.00 0.37
CA LEU A 49 3.89 4.10 -0.61
C LEU A 49 2.89 3.62 -1.67
N LEU A 50 1.63 3.40 -1.30
CA LEU A 50 0.57 3.03 -2.23
C LEU A 50 0.33 4.13 -3.27
N PHE A 51 0.18 5.39 -2.83
CA PHE A 51 0.05 6.52 -3.75
C PHE A 51 1.30 6.72 -4.62
N GLN A 52 2.49 6.52 -4.05
CA GLN A 52 3.72 6.56 -4.83
C GLN A 52 3.73 5.48 -5.93
N ALA A 53 3.18 4.30 -5.66
CA ALA A 53 3.11 3.20 -6.62
C ALA A 53 2.05 3.39 -7.72
N GLU A 54 0.99 4.14 -7.47
CA GLU A 54 0.05 4.59 -8.52
C GLU A 54 0.73 5.50 -9.55
N GLY A 55 1.86 6.11 -9.18
CA GLY A 55 2.72 6.83 -10.10
C GLY A 55 2.15 8.18 -10.51
N ASP A 56 2.10 8.48 -11.80
CA ASP A 56 1.86 9.82 -12.37
C ASP A 56 0.56 10.52 -11.91
N GLY A 57 -0.38 9.80 -11.28
CA GLY A 57 -1.57 10.37 -10.63
C GLY A 57 -1.31 11.08 -9.31
N TYR A 58 -0.17 10.83 -8.66
CA TYR A 58 0.19 11.36 -7.35
C TYR A 58 1.63 11.90 -7.35
N PRO A 59 1.84 13.23 -7.23
CA PRO A 59 3.19 13.78 -7.21
C PRO A 59 3.97 13.30 -5.99
N ALA A 60 5.31 13.27 -6.07
CA ALA A 60 6.16 12.74 -5.00
C ALA A 60 5.98 13.43 -3.63
N ASN A 61 5.48 14.67 -3.61
CA ASN A 61 5.16 15.43 -2.39
C ASN A 61 3.67 15.37 -2.00
N TYR A 62 2.89 14.47 -2.59
CA TYR A 62 1.49 14.28 -2.24
C TYR A 62 1.35 13.84 -0.80
N ASP A 63 0.61 14.60 0.00
CA ASP A 63 0.26 14.20 1.36
C ASP A 63 -0.91 13.22 1.32
N ALA A 64 -0.62 11.94 1.56
CA ALA A 64 -1.62 10.88 1.63
C ALA A 64 -2.83 11.24 2.50
N LYS A 65 -2.62 11.99 3.58
CA LYS A 65 -3.68 12.35 4.55
C LYS A 65 -4.71 13.32 3.99
N GLN A 66 -4.38 14.02 2.91
CA GLN A 66 -5.29 14.93 2.21
C GLN A 66 -6.15 14.21 1.17
N SER A 67 -5.86 12.94 0.89
CA SER A 67 -6.67 12.13 0.00
C SER A 67 -8.07 11.91 0.60
N PRO A 68 -9.16 12.10 -0.18
CA PRO A 68 -10.50 11.76 0.28
C PRO A 68 -10.66 10.26 0.53
N GLN A 69 -9.79 9.41 -0.04
CA GLN A 69 -9.77 7.96 0.18
C GLN A 69 -8.96 7.55 1.41
N TYR A 70 -8.23 8.47 2.07
CA TYR A 70 -7.28 8.14 3.14
C TYR A 70 -7.89 7.32 4.28
N GLU A 71 -9.02 7.77 4.84
CA GLU A 71 -9.65 7.07 5.98
C GLU A 71 -10.18 5.69 5.57
N GLU A 72 -10.63 5.52 4.33
CA GLU A 72 -11.08 4.22 3.82
C GLU A 72 -9.89 3.26 3.63
N LEU A 73 -8.81 3.73 2.99
CA LEU A 73 -7.57 2.96 2.81
C LEU A 73 -6.99 2.52 4.15
N LYS A 74 -7.00 3.43 5.13
CA LYS A 74 -6.58 3.15 6.50
C LYS A 74 -7.46 2.11 7.16
N ARG A 75 -8.78 2.19 7.00
CA ARG A 75 -9.73 1.21 7.53
C ARG A 75 -9.44 -0.18 6.97
N ILE A 76 -9.33 -0.31 5.65
CA ILE A 76 -9.06 -1.58 4.97
C ILE A 76 -7.72 -2.17 5.44
N PHE A 77 -6.68 -1.34 5.54
CA PHE A 77 -5.38 -1.80 6.05
C PHE A 77 -5.50 -2.40 7.45
N VAL A 78 -6.15 -1.70 8.38
CA VAL A 78 -6.32 -2.16 9.76
C VAL A 78 -7.21 -3.40 9.83
N GLU A 79 -8.27 -3.47 9.03
CA GLU A 79 -9.17 -4.62 8.95
C GLU A 79 -8.45 -5.88 8.46
N GLN A 80 -7.62 -5.77 7.42
CA GLN A 80 -6.92 -6.93 6.84
C GLN A 80 -5.67 -7.31 7.65
N MET A 81 -4.85 -6.33 8.04
CA MET A 81 -3.58 -6.59 8.74
C MET A 81 -3.75 -6.78 10.25
N GLY A 82 -4.89 -6.35 10.80
CA GLY A 82 -5.23 -6.43 12.23
C GLY A 82 -4.52 -5.41 13.12
N ALA A 83 -3.76 -4.47 12.54
CA ALA A 83 -3.00 -3.48 13.28
C ALA A 83 -2.74 -2.21 12.45
N VAL A 84 -2.50 -1.09 13.15
CA VAL A 84 -2.11 0.19 12.53
C VAL A 84 -0.63 0.24 12.10
N SER A 85 0.14 -0.77 12.49
CA SER A 85 1.52 -0.96 12.10
C SER A 85 1.87 -2.44 12.07
N VAL A 86 2.70 -2.83 11.11
CA VAL A 86 3.11 -4.22 10.91
C VAL A 86 4.58 -4.29 10.57
N ASN A 87 5.19 -5.45 10.78
CA ASN A 87 6.53 -5.69 10.27
C ASN A 87 6.50 -5.71 8.73
N ALA A 88 7.44 -5.04 8.08
CA ALA A 88 7.54 -4.96 6.62
C ALA A 88 7.60 -6.35 5.95
N SER A 89 8.18 -7.35 6.64
CA SER A 89 8.23 -8.73 6.14
C SER A 89 6.85 -9.39 6.02
N ARG A 90 5.80 -8.84 6.65
CA ARG A 90 4.40 -9.29 6.47
C ARG A 90 3.72 -8.66 5.26
N LEU A 91 4.27 -7.56 4.74
CA LEU A 91 3.78 -6.85 3.56
C LEU A 91 4.52 -7.35 2.31
N LYS A 92 4.47 -8.66 2.07
CA LYS A 92 5.09 -9.30 0.92
C LYS A 92 4.15 -10.33 0.35
N TRP A 93 4.03 -10.35 -0.97
CA TRP A 93 3.24 -11.33 -1.69
C TRP A 93 3.74 -12.74 -1.40
N ASP A 94 2.82 -13.64 -1.06
CA ASP A 94 3.11 -15.08 -1.03
C ASP A 94 2.86 -15.65 -2.44
N VAL A 95 3.90 -16.20 -3.07
CA VAL A 95 3.85 -16.88 -4.38
C VAL A 95 3.86 -18.38 -4.21
#